data_AF-V8N485-F1
#
_entry.id   AF-V8N485-F1
#
_cell.length_a   1.000
_cell.length_b   1.000
_cell.length_c   1.000
_cell.angle_alpha   90.00
_cell.angle_beta   90.00
_cell.angle_gamma   90.00
#
_symmetry.space_group_name_H-M   'P 1'
#
loop_
_entity.id
_entity.type
_entity.pdbx_description
1 polymer ?
#
loop_
_entity_poly.entity_id
_entity_poly.type
_entity_poly.pdbx_seq_one_letter_code
_entity_poly.pdbx_strand_id
1 'polypeptide(L)' 'MICNRKLESLCNIHENIRVKSGAWDESGVFIYTTSNHIKYAVTT' A
#
# COMPACT_ATOMS: atom_id res chain seq x y z
N MET A 1 -1.65 8.16 -0.24
CA MET A 1 -2.20 7.84 1.10
C MET A 1 -2.59 6.38 1.17
N ILE A 2 -2.19 5.70 2.23
CA ILE A 2 -2.66 4.35 2.57
C ILE A 2 -3.55 4.46 3.81
N CYS A 3 -4.70 3.80 3.79
CA CYS A 3 -5.62 3.73 4.91
C CYS A 3 -5.92 2.28 5.30
N ASN A 4 -6.27 2.06 6.56
CA ASN A 4 -6.75 0.76 7.02
C ASN A 4 -8.28 0.60 6.80
N ARG A 5 -8.83 -0.55 7.22
CA ARG A 5 -10.27 -0.85 7.09
C ARG A 5 -11.19 0.10 7.87
N LYS A 6 -10.65 0.83 8.86
CA LYS A 6 -11.36 1.86 9.64
C LYS A 6 -11.22 3.26 9.02
N LEU A 7 -10.64 3.36 7.82
CA LEU A 7 -10.33 4.61 7.12
C LEU A 7 -9.32 5.52 7.85
N GLU A 8 -8.56 4.96 8.80
CA GLU A 8 -7.48 5.69 9.45
C GLU A 8 -6.32 5.85 8.46
N SER A 9 -5.83 7.08 8.32
CA SER A 9 -4.66 7.39 7.48
C SER A 9 -3.40 6.88 8.17
N LEU A 10 -2.70 5.94 7.53
CA LEU A 10 -1.50 5.32 8.10
C LEU A 10 -0.25 6.06 7.62
N CYS A 11 -0.14 6.31 6.32
CA CYS A 11 1.00 6.99 5.74
C CYS A 11 0.72 7.55 4.34
N ASN A 12 1.63 8.37 3.84
CA ASN A 12 1.65 8.81 2.45
C ASN A 12 2.88 8.25 1.74
N ILE A 13 2.64 7.40 0.74
CA ILE A 13 3.69 6.91 -0.16
C ILE A 13 3.67 7.74 -1.44
N HIS A 14 4.84 8.24 -1.83
CA HIS A 14 5.06 8.84 -3.13
C HIS A 14 5.66 7.79 -4.08
N GLU A 15 4.95 7.53 -5.17
CA GLU A 15 5.39 6.62 -6.23
C GLU A 15 5.55 7.41 -7.53
N ASN A 16 6.66 7.17 -8.24
CA ASN A 16 6.87 7.78 -9.55
C ASN A 16 5.92 7.19 -10.61
N ILE A 17 5.60 5.89 -10.47
CA ILE A 17 4.68 5.17 -11.35
C ILE A 17 3.32 5.04 -10.66
N ARG A 18 2.23 5.22 -11.41
CA ARG A 18 0.87 5.06 -10.89
C ARG A 18 0.66 3.66 -10.31
N VAL A 19 0.08 3.62 -9.10
CA VAL A 19 -0.39 2.40 -8.45
C VAL A 19 -1.62 1.87 -9.20
N LYS A 20 -1.61 0.56 -9.51
CA LYS A 20 -2.68 -0.13 -10.24
C LYS A 20 -3.68 -0.81 -9.31
N SER A 21 -3.19 -1.48 -8.27
CA SER A 21 -4.00 -2.15 -7.26
C SER A 21 -3.24 -2.31 -5.94
N GLY A 22 -3.94 -2.66 -4.87
CA GLY A 22 -3.32 -3.07 -3.60
C GLY A 22 -4.29 -3.78 -2.68
N ALA A 23 -3.73 -4.59 -1.77
CA ALA A 23 -4.46 -5.39 -0.80
C ALA A 23 -3.70 -5.46 0.52
N TRP A 24 -4.44 -5.62 1.62
CA TRP A 24 -3.89 -5.87 2.94
C TRP A 24 -3.74 -7.37 3.18
N ASP A 25 -2.56 -7.80 3.58
CA ASP A 25 -2.31 -9.13 4.13
C ASP A 25 -2.73 -9.21 5.61
N GLU A 26 -2.95 -10.43 6.11
CA GLU A 26 -3.28 -10.69 7.52
C GLU A 26 -2.16 -10.27 8.49
N SER A 27 -0.91 -10.24 8.01
CA SER A 27 0.27 -9.80 8.78
C SER A 27 0.37 -8.27 8.90
N GLY A 28 -0.60 -7.51 8.40
CA GLY A 28 -0.57 -6.04 8.43
C GLY A 28 0.40 -5.42 7.42
N VAL A 29 0.75 -6.17 6.36
CA VAL A 29 1.55 -5.65 5.25
C VAL A 29 0.62 -5.25 4.11
N PHE A 30 0.79 -4.03 3.61
CA PHE A 30 0.06 -3.59 2.41
C PHE A 30 0.86 -3.92 1.15
N ILE A 31 0.32 -4.79 0.31
CA ILE A 31 0.93 -5.24 -0.93
C ILE A 31 0.28 -4.46 -2.07
N TYR A 32 1.06 -3.81 -2.93
CA TYR A 32 0.53 -3.03 -4.04
C TYR A 32 1.34 -3.21 -5.31
N THR A 33 0.66 -3.04 -6.45
CA THR A 33 1.26 -3.20 -7.77
C THR A 33 1.36 -1.87 -8.50
N THR A 34 2.48 -1.69 -9.19
CA THR A 34 2.69 -0.62 -10.18
C THR A 34 2.73 -1.25 -11.56
N SER A 35 3.19 -0.52 -12.59
CA SER A 35 3.31 -1.11 -13.92
C SER A 35 4.32 -2.24 -14.01
N ASN A 36 5.42 -2.14 -13.25
CA ASN A 36 6.57 -3.02 -13.43
C ASN A 36 7.00 -3.73 -12.13
N HIS A 37 6.41 -3.36 -10.99
CA HIS A 37 6.82 -3.88 -9.69
C HIS A 37 5.64 -4.23 -8.79
N ILE A 38 5.81 -5.29 -7.99
CA ILE A 38 5.05 -5.55 -6.77
C ILE A 38 5.86 -4.99 -5.61
N LYS A 39 5.22 -4.19 -4.76
CA LYS A 39 5.84 -3.49 -3.64
C LYS A 39 5.09 -3.80 -2.35
N TYR A 40 5.81 -3.66 -1.24
CA TYR A 40 5.34 -3.98 0.10
C TYR A 40 5.51 -2.74 0.98
N ALA A 41 4.45 -2.32 1.64
CA ALA A 41 4.47 -1.28 2.66
C ALA A 41 4.20 -1.93 4.01
N VAL A 42 5.23 -1.94 4.86
CA VAL A 42 5.17 -2.46 6.22
C VAL A 42 4.81 -1.29 7.13
N THR A 43 3.66 -1.37 7.79
CA THR A 43 3.30 -0.41 8.83
C THR A 43 3.85 -0.93 10.15
N THR A 44 4.88 -0.26 10.69
CA THR A 44 5.37 -0.48 12.07
C THR A 44 4.46 0.24 13.06
#